data_AF-A0A356BYZ2-F1
#
_entry.id   AF-A0A356BYZ2-F1
#
_cell.length_a   1.000
_cell.length_b   1.000
_cell.length_c   1.000
_cell.angle_alpha   90.00
_cell.angle_beta   90.00
_cell.angle_gamma   90.00
#
_symmetry.space_group_name_H-M   'P 1'
#
loop_
_entity.id
_entity.type
_entity.pdbx_description
1 polymer ?
#
loop_
_entity_poly.entity_id
_entity_poly.type
_entity_poly.pdbx_seq_one_letter_code
_entity_poly.pdbx_strand_id
1 'polypeptide(L)' 'IDDYFGREVLRTIVRQPLVLTDTDGKYDIFVNVHGGGTTGQAGAIRHGISRALITVDQDLRGPLKKAGYLTRDP' A
#
# COMPACT_ATOMS: atom_id res chain seq x y z
N ILE A 1 -7.24 -8.31 -6.30
CA ILE A 1 -7.71 -7.01 -5.75
C ILE A 1 -9.19 -6.78 -6.07
N ASP A 2 -9.62 -7.00 -7.31
CA ASP A 2 -11.01 -6.74 -7.72
C ASP A 2 -12.05 -7.54 -6.92
N ASP A 3 -11.81 -8.84 -6.78
CA ASP A 3 -12.73 -9.78 -6.12
C ASP A 3 -12.79 -9.59 -4.60
N TYR A 4 -11.70 -9.12 -3.98
CA TYR A 4 -11.56 -9.00 -2.53
C TYR A 4 -12.01 -7.64 -1.98
N PHE A 5 -11.69 -6.56 -2.70
CA PHE A 5 -12.12 -5.21 -2.35
C PHE A 5 -13.27 -4.81 -3.27
N GLY A 6 -14.51 -5.07 -2.84
CA GLY A 6 -15.71 -4.72 -3.60
C GLY A 6 -15.96 -3.20 -3.78
N ARG A 7 -15.11 -2.35 -3.20
CA ARG A 7 -15.19 -0.88 -3.33
C ARG A 7 -13.94 -0.35 -4.04
N GLU A 8 -14.15 0.42 -5.09
CA GLU A 8 -13.08 1.04 -5.88
C GLU A 8 -12.14 1.90 -5.02
N VAL A 9 -12.70 2.64 -4.05
CA VAL A 9 -11.93 3.47 -3.10
C VAL A 9 -10.86 2.67 -2.36
N LEU A 10 -11.16 1.44 -1.94
CA LEU A 10 -10.20 0.59 -1.22
C LEU A 10 -9.06 0.13 -2.14
N ARG A 11 -9.36 -0.10 -3.42
CA ARG A 11 -8.35 -0.45 -4.44
C ARG A 11 -7.41 0.72 -4.69
N THR A 12 -7.96 1.92 -4.77
CA THR A 12 -7.17 3.15 -4.93
C THR A 12 -6.22 3.35 -3.74
N ILE A 13 -6.69 3.13 -2.51
CA ILE A 13 -5.86 3.22 -1.29
C ILE A 13 -4.66 2.27 -1.35
N VAL A 14 -4.87 1.04 -1.81
CA VAL A 14 -3.80 0.04 -1.94
C VAL A 14 -2.77 0.44 -3.01
N ARG A 15 -3.21 1.08 -4.10
CA ARG A 15 -2.34 1.50 -5.21
C ARG A 15 -1.61 2.83 -4.98
N GLN A 16 -2.09 3.69 -4.07
CA GLN A 16 -1.47 4.98 -3.74
C GLN A 16 0.07 4.97 -3.63
N PRO A 17 0.71 4.07 -2.88
CA PRO A 17 2.17 4.05 -2.75
C PRO A 17 2.89 3.68 -4.05
N LEU A 18 2.27 2.88 -4.92
CA LEU A 18 2.83 2.48 -6.21
C LEU A 18 2.77 3.64 -7.20
N VAL A 19 1.63 4.33 -7.23
CA VAL A 19 1.45 5.53 -8.05
C VAL A 19 2.40 6.65 -7.60
N LEU A 20 2.54 6.86 -6.28
CA LEU A 20 3.43 7.90 -5.74
C LEU A 20 4.91 7.67 -6.07
N THR A 21 5.31 6.41 -6.23
CA THR A 21 6.70 6.03 -6.50
C THR A 21 6.95 5.73 -7.98
N ASP A 22 5.95 5.95 -8.85
CA ASP A 22 5.99 5.58 -10.27
C ASP A 22 6.43 4.11 -10.47
N THR A 23 5.98 3.23 -9.57
CA THR A 23 6.24 1.78 -9.59
C THR A 23 5.00 0.95 -9.92
N ASP A 24 3.89 1.60 -10.26
CA ASP A 24 2.69 0.91 -10.73
C ASP A 24 3.01 0.09 -11.99
N GLY A 25 2.64 -1.19 -11.97
CA GLY A 25 2.94 -2.14 -13.05
C GLY A 25 4.40 -2.63 -13.12
N LYS A 26 5.31 -2.15 -12.25
CA LYS A 26 6.71 -2.64 -12.21
C LYS A 26 6.92 -3.85 -11.32
N TYR A 27 6.02 -4.09 -10.37
CA TYR A 27 6.14 -5.17 -9.39
C TYR A 27 4.85 -5.97 -9.26
N ASP A 28 4.98 -7.29 -9.18
CA ASP A 28 3.92 -8.19 -8.75
C ASP A 28 3.85 -8.24 -7.22
N ILE A 29 2.66 -7.98 -6.67
CA ILE A 29 2.45 -7.83 -5.22
C ILE A 29 1.46 -8.88 -4.74
N PHE A 30 1.95 -9.80 -3.93
CA PHE A 30 1.14 -10.81 -3.25
C PHE A 30 0.99 -10.45 -1.79
N VAL A 31 -0.24 -10.37 -1.30
CA VAL A 31 -0.52 -9.94 0.07
C VAL A 31 -1.46 -10.92 0.75
N ASN A 32 -1.04 -11.40 1.93
CA ASN A 32 -1.86 -12.21 2.82
C ASN A 32 -2.27 -11.35 4.02
N VAL A 33 -3.57 -11.13 4.18
CA VAL A 33 -4.14 -10.40 5.32
C VAL A 33 -5.06 -11.31 6.11
N HIS A 34 -5.00 -11.19 7.44
CA HIS A 34 -5.82 -11.96 8.37
C HIS A 34 -6.43 -11.04 9.43
N GLY A 35 -7.72 -11.24 9.73
CA GLY A 35 -8.45 -10.42 10.69
C GLY A 35 -8.86 -9.03 10.19
N GLY A 36 -9.64 -8.32 11.01
CA GLY A 36 -10.14 -6.97 10.71
C GLY A 36 -11.25 -6.91 9.65
N GLY A 37 -11.60 -5.69 9.22
CA GLY A 37 -12.52 -5.44 8.11
C GLY A 37 -11.79 -4.92 6.87
N THR A 38 -12.47 -4.91 5.71
CA THR A 38 -11.89 -4.54 4.41
C THR A 38 -11.22 -3.16 4.43
N THR A 39 -11.80 -2.16 5.10
CA THR A 39 -11.19 -0.84 5.23
C THR A 39 -9.87 -0.87 6.02
N GLY A 40 -9.84 -1.60 7.14
CA GLY A 40 -8.63 -1.73 7.96
C GLY A 40 -7.53 -2.51 7.23
N GLN A 41 -7.92 -3.55 6.50
CA GLN A 41 -7.01 -4.32 5.66
C GLN A 41 -6.44 -3.45 4.53
N ALA A 42 -7.23 -2.63 3.84
CA ALA A 42 -6.71 -1.74 2.79
C ALA A 42 -5.62 -0.80 3.33
N GLY A 43 -5.82 -0.23 4.54
CA GLY A 43 -4.80 0.56 5.22
C GLY A 43 -3.54 -0.24 5.59
N ALA A 44 -3.71 -1.46 6.11
CA ALA A 44 -2.60 -2.34 6.45
C ALA A 44 -1.79 -2.77 5.22
N ILE A 45 -2.47 -3.09 4.11
CA ILE A 45 -1.83 -3.43 2.84
C ILE A 45 -1.04 -2.24 2.30
N ARG A 46 -1.64 -1.04 2.27
CA ARG A 46 -0.95 0.20 1.85
C ARG A 46 0.34 0.42 2.64
N HIS A 47 0.28 0.24 3.96
CA HIS A 47 1.43 0.37 4.84
C HIS A 47 2.50 -0.71 4.55
N GLY A 48 2.07 -1.96 4.36
CA GLY A 48 2.95 -3.07 3.98
C GLY A 48 3.68 -2.84 2.66
N ILE A 49 2.97 -2.41 1.62
CA ILE A 49 3.54 -2.09 0.30
C ILE A 49 4.57 -0.96 0.44
N SER A 50 4.24 0.09 1.19
CA SER A 50 5.15 1.22 1.41
C SER A 50 6.47 0.78 2.07
N ARG A 51 6.41 -0.16 3.03
CA ARG A 51 7.62 -0.73 3.65
C ARG A 51 8.41 -1.63 2.69
N ALA A 52 7.72 -2.41 1.87
CA ALA A 52 8.35 -3.25 0.86
C ALA A 52 9.11 -2.41 -0.17
N LEU A 53 8.50 -1.34 -0.68
CA LEU A 53 9.12 -0.42 -1.64
C LEU A 53 10.41 0.21 -1.09
N ILE A 54 10.44 0.58 0.19
CA ILE A 54 11.66 1.12 0.84
C ILE A 54 12.80 0.09 0.90
N THR A 55 12.44 -1.19 0.98
CA THR A 55 13.43 -2.27 1.01
C THR A 55 14.05 -2.49 -0.36
N VAL A 56 13.30 -2.21 -1.42
CA VAL A 56 13.79 -2.26 -2.81
C VAL A 56 14.61 -1.02 -3.13
N ASP A 57 14.12 0.16 -2.77
CA ASP A 57 14.78 1.44 -3.01
C ASP A 57 14.59 2.39 -1.82
N GLN A 58 15.70 2.72 -1.15
CA GLN A 58 15.69 3.55 0.05
C GLN A 58 15.34 5.01 -0.24
N ASP A 59 15.54 5.50 -1.45
CA ASP A 59 15.22 6.87 -1.84
C ASP A 59 13.70 7.12 -1.83
N LEU A 60 12.90 6.06 -2.03
CA LEU A 60 11.44 6.12 -1.94
C LEU A 60 10.92 6.41 -0.53
N ARG A 61 11.77 6.29 0.51
CA ARG A 61 11.38 6.59 1.90
C ARG A 61 10.94 8.04 2.07
N GLY A 62 11.62 8.97 1.41
CA GLY A 62 11.30 10.40 1.47
C GLY A 62 9.86 10.71 1.05
N PRO A 63 9.47 10.41 -0.21
CA PRO A 63 8.11 10.65 -0.69
C PRO A 63 7.05 9.85 0.10
N LEU A 64 7.31 8.58 0.41
CA LEU A 64 6.36 7.74 1.16
C LEU A 64 6.11 8.25 2.59
N LYS A 65 7.15 8.78 3.26
CA LYS A 65 7.00 9.40 4.59
C LYS A 65 6.20 10.70 4.50
N LYS A 66 6.49 11.53 3.49
CA LYS A 66 5.81 12.83 3.30
C LYS A 66 4.33 12.64 2.99
N ALA A 67 3.96 11.59 2.27
CA ALA A 67 2.57 11.21 2.01
C ALA A 67 1.86 10.53 3.20
N GLY A 68 2.56 10.27 4.31
CA GLY A 68 1.99 9.66 5.51
C GLY A 68 1.77 8.15 5.43
N TYR A 69 2.29 7.45 4.41
CA TYR A 69 2.04 6.02 4.22
C TYR A 69 2.87 5.12 5.15
N LEU A 70 3.90 5.69 5.76
CA LEU A 70 4.76 5.00 6.75
C LEU A 70 4.30 5.19 8.19
N THR A 71 3.29 6.02 8.42
CA THR A 71 2.71 6.18 9.75
C THR A 71 1.75 5.03 9.99
N ARG A 72 1.97 4.27 11.05
CA ARG A 72 1.00 3.29 11.53
C ARG A 72 -0.08 4.04 12.28
N ASP A 73 -1.34 3.91 11.85
CA ASP A 73 -2.47 4.37 12.66
C ASP A 73 -2.42 3.66 14.02
N PRO A 74 -2.46 4.43 15.14
CA PRO A 74 -2.27 3.91 16.50
C PRO A 74 -3.34 2.91 16.95
#